data_AF-A0A7S4D122-F1
#
_entry.id   AF-A0A7S4D122-F1
#
_cell.length_a   1.000
_cell.length_b   1.000
_cell.length_c   1.000
_cell.angle_alpha   90.00
_cell.angle_beta   90.00
_cell.angle_gamma   90.00
#
_symmetry.space_group_name_H-M   'P 1'
#
loop_
_entity.id
_entity.type
_entity.pdbx_description
1 polymer ?
#
loop_
_entity_poly.entity_id
_entity_poly.type
_entity_poly.pdbx_seq_one_letter_code
_entity_poly.pdbx_strand_id
1 'polypeptide(L)'
;VELFKGLLYSCNDPDIFLEGNCTGTFQRSFSDQVSGTTSFEQLPRTWSVYRHGFDNLGLSMLTLWEIALGEKWTEMMFATVDSAGPGKGFVPHYAQHRALFFIGFVIMGNFLSINIFVGYLAHQFRSVKHALDGTLVMTQAQQSWIFTEKILMNRRLVPPLNPHRSCFRRVCHSIAESSFFKIFVSACVLISLASLCTFGWEPRQMYTEINDYINIWMVALCYFEVVVSIVGQGWPLYWAHRWNRVD
;
A
#
# COMPACT_ATOMS: atom_id res chain seq x y z
N VAL A 1 -2.23 -11.67 -31.38
CA VAL A 1 -2.63 -11.55 -32.80
C VAL A 1 -3.68 -12.59 -33.15
N GLU A 2 -3.36 -13.89 -33.16
CA GLU A 2 -4.31 -14.96 -33.58
C GLU A 2 -5.68 -14.93 -32.88
N LEU A 3 -5.73 -14.62 -31.59
CA LEU A 3 -6.97 -14.63 -30.80
C LEU A 3 -7.88 -13.42 -31.01
N PHE A 4 -7.32 -12.24 -31.32
CA PHE A 4 -8.02 -10.95 -31.20
C PHE A 4 -7.89 -10.02 -32.42
N LYS A 5 -7.36 -10.53 -33.53
CA LYS A 5 -7.19 -9.75 -34.77
C LYS A 5 -8.56 -9.34 -35.33
N GLY A 6 -8.70 -8.07 -35.70
CA GLY A 6 -9.92 -7.57 -36.34
C GLY A 6 -11.11 -7.35 -35.39
N LEU A 7 -10.95 -7.55 -34.09
CA LEU A 7 -12.08 -7.56 -33.13
C LEU A 7 -12.41 -6.20 -32.51
N LEU A 8 -11.43 -5.31 -32.41
CA LEU A 8 -11.54 -4.07 -31.63
C LEU A 8 -11.88 -2.88 -32.51
N TYR A 9 -13.04 -2.96 -33.14
CA TYR A 9 -13.58 -1.93 -34.01
C TYR A 9 -15.03 -1.65 -33.66
N SER A 10 -15.45 -0.40 -33.82
CA SER A 10 -16.83 0.02 -33.55
C SER A 10 -17.24 1.20 -34.41
N CYS A 11 -18.53 1.29 -34.72
CA CYS A 11 -19.11 2.51 -35.27
C CYS A 11 -19.21 3.58 -34.16
N ASN A 12 -19.17 4.86 -34.52
CA ASN A 12 -19.46 5.93 -33.56
C ASN A 12 -20.95 6.03 -33.19
N ASP A 13 -21.82 5.42 -33.99
CA ASP A 13 -23.27 5.35 -33.80
C ASP A 13 -23.61 4.06 -33.02
N PRO A 14 -24.22 4.16 -31.81
CA PRO A 14 -24.52 3.01 -30.97
C PRO A 14 -25.56 2.04 -31.57
N ASP A 15 -26.37 2.49 -32.53
CA ASP A 15 -27.42 1.67 -33.12
C ASP A 15 -26.89 0.75 -34.25
N ILE A 16 -25.67 1.01 -34.73
CA ILE A 16 -25.07 0.31 -35.87
C ILE A 16 -23.98 -0.66 -35.43
N PHE A 17 -24.26 -1.95 -35.58
CA PHE A 17 -23.35 -3.03 -35.19
C PHE A 17 -22.51 -3.62 -36.32
N LEU A 18 -22.82 -3.36 -37.58
CA LEU A 18 -22.13 -3.95 -38.74
C LEU A 18 -21.33 -2.88 -39.48
N GLU A 19 -20.11 -3.22 -39.88
CA GLU A 19 -19.22 -2.32 -40.63
C GLU A 19 -19.88 -1.80 -41.91
N GLY A 20 -20.52 -2.67 -42.70
CA GLY A 20 -21.19 -2.28 -43.94
C GLY A 20 -22.37 -1.32 -43.76
N ASN A 21 -22.97 -1.26 -42.57
CA ASN A 21 -24.08 -0.35 -42.26
C ASN A 21 -23.59 0.98 -41.64
N CYS A 22 -22.32 1.11 -41.28
CA CYS A 22 -21.74 2.32 -40.69
C CYS A 22 -21.42 3.36 -41.76
N THR A 23 -22.43 3.77 -42.53
CA THR A 23 -22.34 4.77 -43.59
C THR A 23 -23.42 5.84 -43.44
N GLY A 24 -23.15 7.05 -43.94
CA GLY A 24 -24.05 8.21 -43.83
C GLY A 24 -23.77 9.07 -42.60
N THR A 25 -24.79 9.73 -42.08
CA THR A 25 -24.71 10.65 -40.94
C THR A 25 -25.70 10.26 -39.86
N PHE A 26 -25.35 10.51 -38.60
CA PHE A 26 -26.24 10.34 -37.44
C PHE A 26 -26.30 11.64 -36.63
N GLN A 27 -27.38 11.81 -35.85
CA GLN A 27 -27.53 12.98 -34.98
C GLN A 27 -27.21 12.58 -33.55
N ARG A 28 -26.23 13.27 -32.94
CA ARG A 28 -25.93 13.14 -31.52
C ARG A 28 -26.62 14.27 -30.77
N SER A 29 -27.40 13.93 -29.75
CA SER A 29 -27.96 14.93 -28.85
C SER A 29 -26.94 15.31 -27.78
N PHE A 30 -26.77 16.61 -27.56
CA PHE A 30 -26.00 17.15 -26.45
C PHE A 30 -26.96 17.88 -25.52
N SER A 31 -27.10 17.37 -24.30
CA SER A 31 -27.89 18.00 -23.24
C SER A 31 -26.97 18.86 -22.37
N ASP A 32 -27.15 20.17 -22.45
CA ASP A 32 -26.45 21.08 -21.54
C ASP A 32 -27.25 21.19 -20.24
N GLN A 33 -26.68 20.67 -19.14
CA GLN A 33 -27.33 20.63 -17.83
C GLN A 33 -27.56 22.03 -17.23
N VAL A 34 -26.87 23.06 -17.71
CA VAL A 34 -26.95 24.42 -17.18
C VAL A 34 -28.06 25.24 -17.86
N SER A 35 -28.21 25.09 -19.17
CA SER A 35 -29.19 25.83 -19.97
C SER A 35 -30.50 25.06 -20.21
N GLY A 36 -30.53 23.76 -19.90
CA GLY A 36 -31.71 22.91 -20.11
C GLY A 36 -32.08 22.71 -21.58
N THR A 37 -31.18 23.08 -22.50
CA THR A 37 -31.39 22.98 -23.95
C THR A 37 -30.74 21.71 -24.50
N THR A 38 -31.44 21.05 -25.42
CA THR A 38 -30.92 19.93 -26.20
C THR A 38 -30.54 20.42 -27.58
N SER A 39 -29.26 20.36 -27.91
CA SER A 39 -28.76 20.65 -29.25
C SER A 39 -28.49 19.33 -29.99
N PHE A 40 -28.66 19.36 -31.32
CA PHE A 40 -28.42 18.20 -32.18
C PHE A 40 -27.27 18.53 -33.12
N GLU A 41 -26.23 17.72 -33.09
CA GLU A 41 -25.09 17.81 -33.99
C GLU A 41 -25.15 16.66 -35.00
N GLN A 42 -25.07 16.96 -36.30
CA GLN A 42 -24.96 15.95 -37.34
C GLN A 42 -23.50 15.58 -37.55
N LEU A 43 -23.19 14.31 -37.30
CA LEU A 43 -21.85 13.75 -37.43
C LEU A 43 -21.84 12.66 -38.52
N PRO A 44 -20.78 12.56 -39.35
CA PRO A 44 -20.62 11.42 -40.24
C PRO A 44 -20.40 10.15 -39.41
N ARG A 45 -21.00 9.04 -39.86
CA ARG A 45 -20.71 7.72 -39.31
C ARG A 45 -19.33 7.29 -39.77
N THR A 46 -18.49 6.91 -38.81
CA THR A 46 -17.13 6.44 -39.07
C THR A 46 -16.87 5.16 -38.31
N TRP A 47 -16.36 4.14 -39.00
CA TRP A 47 -15.87 2.93 -38.37
C TRP A 47 -14.51 3.22 -37.74
N SER A 48 -14.47 3.37 -36.42
CA SER A 48 -13.27 3.74 -35.69
C SER A 48 -12.52 2.50 -35.19
N VAL A 49 -11.19 2.60 -35.22
CA VAL A 49 -10.29 1.59 -34.67
C VAL A 49 -10.05 1.92 -33.21
N TYR A 50 -10.11 0.91 -32.34
CA TYR A 50 -9.70 1.09 -30.95
C TYR A 50 -8.21 1.41 -30.88
N ARG A 51 -7.81 2.35 -30.01
CA ARG A 51 -6.42 2.86 -29.96
C ARG A 51 -5.39 1.76 -29.66
N HIS A 52 -5.80 0.75 -28.90
CA HIS A 52 -4.99 -0.41 -28.53
C HIS A 52 -5.57 -1.63 -29.23
N GLY A 53 -4.73 -2.55 -29.69
CA GLY A 53 -5.22 -3.57 -30.60
C GLY A 53 -4.28 -4.73 -30.78
N PHE A 54 -4.79 -5.76 -31.44
CA PHE A 54 -4.06 -7.00 -31.68
C PHE A 54 -3.89 -7.32 -33.17
N ASP A 55 -4.05 -6.33 -34.05
CA ASP A 55 -4.06 -6.53 -35.51
C ASP A 55 -2.67 -6.82 -36.07
N ASN A 56 -1.65 -6.18 -35.51
CA ASN A 56 -0.25 -6.33 -35.88
C ASN A 56 0.59 -6.73 -34.67
N LEU A 57 1.73 -7.39 -34.90
CA LEU A 57 2.61 -7.85 -33.83
C LEU A 57 3.11 -6.71 -32.94
N GLY A 58 3.59 -5.60 -33.54
CA GLY A 58 4.12 -4.46 -32.79
C GLY A 58 3.06 -3.78 -31.91
N LEU A 59 1.86 -3.55 -32.44
CA LEU A 59 0.75 -2.99 -31.67
C LEU A 59 0.30 -3.94 -30.55
N SER A 60 0.29 -5.25 -30.82
CA SER A 60 0.00 -6.27 -29.81
C SER A 60 1.02 -6.23 -28.67
N MET A 61 2.31 -6.12 -28.99
CA MET A 61 3.37 -6.03 -27.98
C MET A 61 3.24 -4.78 -27.12
N LEU A 62 2.96 -3.62 -27.73
CA LEU A 62 2.75 -2.37 -27.00
C LEU A 62 1.51 -2.44 -26.10
N THR A 63 0.42 -3.01 -26.61
CA THR A 63 -0.81 -3.21 -25.83
C THR A 63 -0.57 -4.17 -24.66
N LEU A 64 0.12 -5.30 -24.88
CA LEU A 64 0.48 -6.24 -23.81
C LEU A 64 1.46 -5.64 -22.81
N TRP A 65 2.35 -4.74 -23.24
CA TRP A 65 3.25 -4.01 -22.36
C TRP A 65 2.48 -3.10 -21.40
N GLU A 66 1.53 -2.30 -21.91
CA GLU A 66 0.68 -1.46 -21.05
C GLU A 66 -0.15 -2.30 -20.07
N ILE A 67 -0.73 -3.42 -20.54
CA ILE A 67 -1.44 -4.37 -19.68
C ILE A 67 -0.52 -4.94 -18.60
N ALA A 68 0.73 -5.28 -18.94
CA ALA A 68 1.72 -5.80 -18.00
C ALA A 68 2.17 -4.75 -16.96
N LEU A 69 2.03 -3.45 -17.26
CA LEU A 69 2.22 -2.36 -16.29
C LEU A 69 1.00 -2.17 -15.37
N GLY A 70 -0.10 -2.87 -15.62
CA GLY A 70 -1.35 -2.73 -14.87
C GLY A 70 -2.24 -1.58 -15.34
N GLU A 71 -1.92 -0.95 -16.47
CA GLU A 71 -2.73 0.11 -17.05
C GLU A 71 -3.67 -0.45 -18.13
N LYS A 72 -4.89 0.11 -18.20
CA LYS A 72 -5.92 -0.18 -19.22
C LYS A 72 -6.30 -1.65 -19.41
N TRP A 73 -5.84 -2.56 -18.54
CA TRP A 73 -6.10 -3.99 -18.68
C TRP A 73 -7.59 -4.33 -18.55
N THR A 74 -8.33 -3.64 -17.69
CA THR A 74 -9.78 -3.79 -17.53
C THR A 74 -10.52 -3.30 -18.77
N GLU A 75 -10.14 -2.14 -19.31
CA GLU A 75 -10.74 -1.59 -20.53
C GLU A 75 -10.54 -2.54 -21.71
N MET A 76 -9.32 -3.07 -21.89
CA MET A 76 -9.02 -4.06 -22.93
C MET A 76 -9.76 -5.38 -22.72
N MET A 77 -9.87 -5.83 -21.47
CA MET A 77 -10.63 -7.02 -21.13
C MET A 77 -12.11 -6.85 -21.48
N PHE A 78 -12.75 -5.74 -21.09
CA PHE A 78 -14.15 -5.51 -21.41
C PHE A 78 -14.37 -5.33 -22.92
N ALA A 79 -13.52 -4.56 -23.60
CA ALA A 79 -13.61 -4.38 -25.05
C ALA A 79 -13.47 -5.70 -25.82
N THR A 80 -12.58 -6.61 -25.38
CA THR A 80 -12.44 -7.93 -26.01
C THR A 80 -13.56 -8.90 -25.66
N VAL A 81 -14.15 -8.82 -24.47
CA VAL A 81 -15.34 -9.59 -24.08
C VAL A 81 -16.56 -9.16 -24.90
N ASP A 82 -16.72 -7.87 -25.13
CA ASP A 82 -17.86 -7.33 -25.87
C ASP A 82 -17.69 -7.44 -27.39
N SER A 83 -16.47 -7.72 -27.89
CA SER A 83 -16.26 -7.84 -29.34
C SER A 83 -16.97 -9.07 -29.95
N ALA A 84 -17.87 -8.86 -30.91
CA ALA A 84 -18.68 -9.92 -31.50
C ALA A 84 -17.98 -10.71 -32.63
N GLY A 85 -16.90 -10.17 -33.20
CA GLY A 85 -16.16 -10.77 -34.31
C GLY A 85 -15.63 -9.73 -35.29
N PRO A 86 -14.86 -10.14 -36.31
CA PRO A 86 -14.38 -9.23 -37.36
C PRO A 86 -15.55 -8.56 -38.10
N GLY A 87 -15.45 -7.25 -38.33
CA GLY A 87 -16.47 -6.44 -39.03
C GLY A 87 -17.77 -6.21 -38.24
N LYS A 88 -17.78 -6.54 -36.94
CA LYS A 88 -18.90 -6.34 -36.02
C LYS A 88 -18.46 -5.46 -34.85
N GLY A 89 -19.38 -4.61 -34.39
CA GLY A 89 -19.19 -3.74 -33.24
C GLY A 89 -19.27 -4.50 -31.92
N PHE A 90 -19.22 -3.74 -30.83
CA PHE A 90 -19.34 -4.28 -29.47
C PHE A 90 -20.79 -4.70 -29.16
N VAL A 91 -20.94 -5.90 -28.63
CA VAL A 91 -22.18 -6.46 -28.10
C VAL A 91 -21.93 -6.83 -26.65
N PRO A 92 -22.64 -6.22 -25.67
CA PRO A 92 -22.41 -6.47 -24.26
C PRO A 92 -22.45 -7.96 -23.91
N HIS A 93 -21.44 -8.41 -23.16
CA HIS A 93 -21.34 -9.78 -22.64
C HIS A 93 -21.29 -10.89 -23.70
N TYR A 94 -20.83 -10.60 -24.92
CA TYR A 94 -20.79 -11.58 -26.02
C TYR A 94 -19.90 -12.80 -25.74
N ALA A 95 -18.63 -12.59 -25.40
CA ALA A 95 -17.63 -13.65 -25.26
C ALA A 95 -16.87 -13.55 -23.93
N GLN A 96 -17.57 -13.81 -22.82
CA GLN A 96 -17.03 -13.71 -21.45
C GLN A 96 -15.77 -14.55 -21.20
N HIS A 97 -15.62 -15.71 -21.88
CA HIS A 97 -14.46 -16.59 -21.73
C HIS A 97 -13.12 -15.91 -22.08
N ARG A 98 -13.13 -14.86 -22.91
CA ARG A 98 -11.92 -14.11 -23.28
C ARG A 98 -11.31 -13.34 -22.11
N ALA A 99 -12.10 -13.05 -21.08
CA ALA A 99 -11.61 -12.41 -19.86
C ALA A 99 -10.52 -13.23 -19.14
N LEU A 100 -10.60 -14.57 -19.23
CA LEU A 100 -9.63 -15.47 -18.59
C LEU A 100 -8.20 -15.25 -19.09
N PHE A 101 -8.03 -14.88 -20.35
CA PHE A 101 -6.72 -14.54 -20.92
C PHE A 101 -6.12 -13.32 -20.21
N PHE A 102 -6.88 -12.24 -20.05
CA PHE A 102 -6.41 -11.00 -19.42
C PHE A 102 -6.13 -11.19 -17.94
N ILE A 103 -7.03 -11.86 -17.21
CA ILE A 103 -6.84 -12.16 -15.78
C ILE A 103 -5.58 -13.01 -15.58
N GLY A 104 -5.42 -14.09 -16.35
CA GLY A 104 -4.24 -14.95 -16.27
C GLY A 104 -2.95 -14.23 -16.62
N PHE A 105 -2.97 -13.41 -17.68
CA PHE A 105 -1.81 -12.64 -18.13
C PHE A 105 -1.38 -11.61 -17.08
N VAL A 106 -2.32 -10.87 -16.47
CA VAL A 106 -2.03 -9.88 -15.42
C VAL A 106 -1.46 -10.55 -14.17
N ILE A 107 -2.03 -11.68 -13.73
CA ILE A 107 -1.51 -12.42 -12.56
C ILE A 107 -0.09 -12.91 -12.83
N MET A 108 0.14 -13.57 -13.97
CA MET A 108 1.45 -14.10 -14.34
C MET A 108 2.49 -12.99 -14.54
N GLY A 109 2.10 -11.92 -15.23
CA GLY A 109 2.93 -10.75 -15.48
C GLY A 109 3.34 -10.05 -14.18
N ASN A 110 2.40 -9.79 -13.28
CA ASN A 110 2.69 -9.16 -12.00
C ASN A 110 3.59 -10.01 -11.11
N PHE A 111 3.34 -11.33 -11.06
CA PHE A 111 4.20 -12.25 -10.31
C PHE A 111 5.64 -12.22 -10.84
N LEU A 112 5.80 -12.28 -12.16
CA LEU A 112 7.12 -12.21 -12.79
C LEU A 112 7.80 -10.86 -12.53
N SER A 113 7.10 -9.75 -12.73
CA SER A 113 7.62 -8.39 -12.55
C SER A 113 8.12 -8.15 -11.12
N ILE A 114 7.33 -8.54 -10.11
CA ILE A 114 7.73 -8.42 -8.70
C ILE A 114 8.97 -9.26 -8.42
N ASN A 115 9.01 -10.50 -8.89
CA ASN A 115 10.14 -11.40 -8.63
C ASN A 115 11.45 -10.89 -9.27
N ILE A 116 11.38 -10.38 -10.50
CA ILE A 116 12.54 -9.77 -11.18
C ILE A 116 13.00 -8.52 -10.42
N PHE A 117 12.06 -7.64 -10.07
CA PHE A 117 12.37 -6.40 -9.36
C PHE A 117 13.01 -6.66 -8.00
N VAL A 118 12.43 -7.55 -7.19
CA VAL A 118 12.98 -7.95 -5.88
C VAL A 118 14.35 -8.61 -6.05
N GLY A 119 14.52 -9.47 -7.06
CA GLY A 119 15.80 -10.10 -7.37
C GLY A 119 16.90 -9.08 -7.68
N TYR A 120 16.59 -8.10 -8.52
CA TYR A 120 17.50 -7.00 -8.87
C TYR A 120 17.82 -6.13 -7.66
N LEU A 121 16.80 -5.68 -6.91
CA LEU A 121 17.01 -4.88 -5.70
C LEU A 121 17.86 -5.62 -4.67
N ALA A 122 17.57 -6.90 -4.40
CA ALA A 122 18.34 -7.69 -3.45
C ALA A 122 19.80 -7.83 -3.89
N HIS A 123 20.05 -7.98 -5.20
CA HIS A 123 21.41 -7.98 -5.74
C HIS A 123 22.10 -6.63 -5.52
N GLN A 124 21.42 -5.52 -5.84
CA GLN A 124 21.98 -4.18 -5.69
C GLN A 124 22.27 -3.84 -4.22
N PHE A 125 21.36 -4.17 -3.30
CA PHE A 125 21.56 -3.98 -1.87
C PHE A 125 22.75 -4.77 -1.34
N ARG A 126 22.92 -6.04 -1.76
CA ARG A 126 24.09 -6.85 -1.39
C ARG A 126 25.37 -6.20 -1.90
N SER A 127 25.41 -5.79 -3.17
CA SER A 127 26.58 -5.15 -3.78
C SER A 127 26.99 -3.87 -3.04
N VAL A 128 26.03 -2.97 -2.80
CA VAL A 128 26.25 -1.71 -2.07
C VAL A 128 26.69 -1.97 -0.63
N LYS A 129 26.08 -2.94 0.07
CA LYS A 129 26.46 -3.32 1.43
C LYS A 129 27.90 -3.80 1.49
N HIS A 130 28.30 -4.70 0.59
CA HIS A 130 29.67 -5.20 0.56
C HIS A 130 30.68 -4.09 0.25
N ALA A 131 30.32 -3.13 -0.62
CA ALA A 131 31.15 -1.97 -0.92
C ALA A 131 31.34 -1.06 0.30
N LEU A 132 30.26 -0.73 1.02
CA LEU A 132 30.30 0.11 2.23
C LEU A 132 31.08 -0.56 3.38
N ASP A 133 30.87 -1.86 3.58
CA ASP A 133 31.54 -2.61 4.65
C ASP A 133 33.02 -2.88 4.33
N GLY A 134 33.49 -2.57 3.11
CA GLY A 134 34.83 -2.92 2.63
C GLY A 134 35.04 -4.44 2.47
N THR A 135 33.94 -5.21 2.44
CA THR A 135 33.95 -6.68 2.46
C THR A 135 33.80 -7.31 1.08
N LEU A 136 33.83 -6.52 0.00
CA LEU A 136 33.70 -7.00 -1.40
C LEU A 136 34.65 -8.16 -1.73
N VAL A 137 35.85 -8.17 -1.14
CA VAL A 137 36.91 -9.16 -1.41
C VAL A 137 37.04 -10.21 -0.28
N MET A 138 36.24 -10.08 0.78
CA MET A 138 36.36 -10.94 1.97
C MET A 138 35.54 -12.23 1.85
N THR A 139 36.06 -13.31 2.45
CA THR A 139 35.33 -14.58 2.55
C THR A 139 34.20 -14.52 3.58
N GLN A 140 33.18 -15.36 3.42
CA GLN A 140 32.02 -15.40 4.35
C GLN A 140 32.43 -15.65 5.81
N ALA A 141 33.45 -16.46 6.06
CA ALA A 141 33.95 -16.74 7.41
C ALA A 141 34.66 -15.52 8.03
N GLN A 142 35.39 -14.75 7.23
CA GLN A 142 36.02 -13.50 7.70
C GLN A 142 34.97 -12.43 8.02
N GLN A 143 33.91 -12.34 7.19
CA GLN A 143 32.81 -11.41 7.41
C GLN A 143 32.08 -11.68 8.73
N SER A 144 31.79 -12.94 9.06
CA SER A 144 31.09 -13.29 10.31
C SER A 144 31.92 -13.02 11.56
N TRP A 145 33.24 -13.20 11.49
CA TRP A 145 34.15 -12.88 12.59
C TRP A 145 34.22 -11.36 12.85
N ILE A 146 34.46 -10.55 11.82
CA ILE A 146 34.48 -9.07 11.93
C ILE A 146 33.14 -8.53 12.43
N PHE A 147 32.02 -9.12 12.00
CA PHE A 147 30.70 -8.73 12.48
C PHE A 147 30.53 -8.97 13.99
N THR A 148 30.97 -10.14 14.47
CA THR A 148 30.94 -10.48 15.91
C THR A 148 31.81 -9.53 16.71
N GLU A 149 33.01 -9.23 16.22
CA GLU A 149 33.92 -8.29 16.85
C GLU A 149 33.32 -6.87 16.92
N LYS A 150 32.75 -6.37 15.82
CA LYS A 150 32.06 -5.07 15.78
C LYS A 150 30.90 -5.01 16.78
N ILE A 151 30.14 -6.10 16.97
CA ILE A 151 29.07 -6.16 17.98
C ILE A 151 29.64 -6.05 19.39
N LEU A 152 30.69 -6.82 19.70
CA LEU A 152 31.30 -6.82 21.03
C LEU A 152 31.93 -5.47 21.36
N MET A 153 32.59 -4.83 20.38
CA MET A 153 33.21 -3.52 20.54
C MET A 153 32.17 -2.41 20.78
N ASN A 154 30.95 -2.53 20.21
CA ASN A 154 29.86 -1.58 20.40
C ASN A 154 28.97 -1.86 21.62
N ARG A 155 29.16 -2.98 22.34
CA ARG A 155 28.42 -3.25 23.58
C ARG A 155 29.05 -2.44 24.72
N ARG A 156 28.30 -1.46 25.24
CA ARG A 156 28.63 -0.84 26.53
C ARG A 156 28.20 -1.76 27.67
N LEU A 157 29.15 -2.16 28.50
CA LEU A 157 28.88 -2.85 29.76
C LEU A 157 28.08 -1.90 30.66
N VAL A 158 26.83 -2.26 30.98
CA VAL A 158 26.03 -1.52 31.97
C VAL A 158 26.47 -2.01 33.35
N PRO A 159 26.96 -1.12 34.24
CA PRO A 159 27.37 -1.52 35.56
C PRO A 159 26.18 -2.11 36.34
N PRO A 160 26.41 -3.14 37.18
CA PRO A 160 25.34 -3.72 37.99
C PRO A 160 24.75 -2.66 38.93
N LEU A 161 23.42 -2.68 39.06
CA LEU A 161 22.69 -1.77 39.95
C LEU A 161 23.12 -2.00 41.40
N ASN A 162 23.61 -0.97 42.08
CA ASN A 162 23.91 -1.04 43.51
C ASN A 162 22.61 -1.18 44.31
N PRO A 163 22.37 -2.28 45.06
CA PRO A 163 21.14 -2.45 45.81
C PRO A 163 21.07 -1.44 46.95
N HIS A 164 20.10 -0.54 46.85
CA HIS A 164 19.92 0.55 47.80
C HIS A 164 19.32 0.09 49.14
N ARG A 165 19.72 0.75 50.24
CA ARG A 165 19.44 0.32 51.63
C ARG A 165 18.02 0.60 52.16
N SER A 166 17.21 1.45 51.52
CA SER A 166 15.87 1.81 52.00
C SER A 166 14.77 0.89 51.47
N CYS A 167 13.91 0.37 52.37
CA CYS A 167 12.82 -0.54 52.03
C CYS A 167 11.79 0.09 51.06
N PHE A 168 11.43 1.37 51.29
CA PHE A 168 10.50 2.11 50.42
C PHE A 168 10.99 2.17 48.97
N ARG A 169 12.27 2.50 48.77
CA ARG A 169 12.85 2.58 47.42
C ARG A 169 12.96 1.22 46.75
N ARG A 170 13.21 0.16 47.53
CA ARG A 170 13.21 -1.22 47.03
C ARG A 170 11.82 -1.65 46.55
N VAL A 171 10.77 -1.27 47.26
CA VAL A 171 9.39 -1.52 46.85
C VAL A 171 9.05 -0.73 45.59
N CYS A 172 9.36 0.57 45.53
CA CYS A 172 9.17 1.37 44.32
C CYS A 172 9.95 0.81 43.12
N HIS A 173 11.19 0.36 43.33
CA HIS A 173 11.99 -0.29 42.29
C HIS A 173 11.37 -1.61 41.83
N SER A 174 10.91 -2.45 42.78
CA SER A 174 10.24 -3.71 42.47
C SER A 174 8.94 -3.52 41.71
N ILE A 175 8.19 -2.44 42.00
CA ILE A 175 6.95 -2.10 41.29
C ILE A 175 7.28 -1.58 39.89
N ALA A 176 8.19 -0.61 39.78
CA ALA A 176 8.62 -0.02 38.51
C ALA A 176 9.21 -1.06 37.54
N GLU A 177 9.93 -2.06 38.05
CA GLU A 177 10.55 -3.09 37.23
C GLU A 177 9.61 -4.27 36.93
N SER A 178 8.48 -4.37 37.62
CA SER A 178 7.54 -5.49 37.43
C SER A 178 6.96 -5.49 36.01
N SER A 179 6.99 -6.66 35.38
CA SER A 179 6.44 -6.85 34.02
C SER A 179 4.93 -6.59 33.99
N PHE A 180 4.22 -6.90 35.08
CA PHE A 180 2.78 -6.67 35.17
C PHE A 180 2.44 -5.16 35.12
N PHE A 181 3.18 -4.34 35.87
CA PHE A 181 2.97 -2.88 35.88
C PHE A 181 3.25 -2.26 34.51
N LYS A 182 4.34 -2.67 33.86
CA LYS A 182 4.68 -2.21 32.50
C LYS A 182 3.62 -2.60 31.46
N ILE A 183 3.15 -3.85 31.51
CA ILE A 183 2.08 -4.31 30.62
C ILE A 183 0.80 -3.52 30.88
N PHE A 184 0.44 -3.30 32.14
CA PHE A 184 -0.75 -2.53 32.53
C PHE A 184 -0.71 -1.10 31.97
N VAL A 185 0.38 -0.36 32.18
CA VAL A 185 0.51 1.03 31.68
C VAL A 185 0.52 1.06 30.16
N SER A 186 1.20 0.11 29.50
CA SER A 186 1.19 0.01 28.03
C SER A 186 -0.21 -0.27 27.48
N ALA A 187 -1.02 -1.08 28.16
CA ALA A 187 -2.40 -1.34 27.78
C ALA A 187 -3.27 -0.09 27.95
N CYS A 188 -3.08 0.69 29.02
CA CYS A 188 -3.75 1.97 29.22
C CYS A 188 -3.47 2.97 28.09
N VAL A 189 -2.21 3.06 27.63
CA VAL A 189 -1.82 3.90 26.48
C VAL A 189 -2.46 3.40 25.18
N LEU A 190 -2.51 2.09 24.96
CA LEU A 190 -3.18 1.53 23.78
C LEU A 190 -4.69 1.81 23.78
N ILE A 191 -5.32 1.77 24.95
CA ILE A 191 -6.75 2.09 25.13
C ILE A 191 -7.01 3.58 24.86
N SER A 192 -6.14 4.49 25.29
CA SER A 192 -6.29 5.92 24.96
C SER A 192 -6.05 6.19 23.47
N LEU A 193 -5.09 5.52 22.84
CA LEU A 193 -4.93 5.61 21.37
C LEU A 193 -6.16 5.08 20.63
N ALA A 194 -6.78 4.00 21.13
CA ALA A 194 -8.01 3.47 20.57
C ALA A 194 -9.21 4.41 20.79
N SER A 195 -9.31 5.10 21.94
CA SER A 195 -10.36 6.10 22.17
C SER A 195 -10.23 7.28 21.22
N LEU A 196 -9.01 7.72 20.88
CA LEU A 196 -8.76 8.74 19.85
C LEU A 196 -9.27 8.30 18.47
N CYS A 197 -9.15 7.03 18.11
CA CYS A 197 -9.67 6.50 16.84
C CYS A 197 -11.21 6.57 16.73
N THR A 198 -11.92 6.73 17.85
CA THR A 198 -13.38 6.88 17.85
C THR A 198 -13.85 8.32 17.63
N PHE A 199 -12.92 9.28 17.60
CA PHE A 199 -13.23 10.69 17.35
C PHE A 199 -13.46 10.92 15.85
N GLY A 200 -14.73 11.05 15.45
CA GLY A 200 -15.16 11.35 14.08
C GLY A 200 -15.60 12.81 13.88
N TRP A 201 -16.04 13.14 12.67
CA TRP A 201 -16.61 14.46 12.37
C TRP A 201 -18.00 14.61 13.04
N GLU A 202 -18.22 15.72 13.77
CA GLU A 202 -19.44 16.04 14.54
C GLU A 202 -19.87 14.98 15.58
N PRO A 203 -19.05 14.71 16.60
CA PRO A 203 -19.42 13.80 17.68
C PRO A 203 -20.51 14.43 18.56
N ARG A 204 -21.41 13.60 19.11
CA ARG A 204 -22.38 14.09 20.11
C ARG A 204 -21.63 14.58 21.34
N GLN A 205 -22.11 15.67 21.96
CA GLN A 205 -21.51 16.26 23.17
C GLN A 205 -21.27 15.25 24.31
N MET A 206 -22.14 14.24 24.47
CA MET A 206 -21.95 13.20 25.48
C MET A 206 -20.67 12.37 25.24
N TYR A 207 -20.31 12.10 23.98
CA TYR A 207 -19.13 11.30 23.66
C TYR A 207 -17.83 12.07 23.82
N THR A 208 -17.84 13.38 23.56
CA THR A 208 -16.66 14.24 23.75
C THR A 208 -16.30 14.37 25.22
N GLU A 209 -17.29 14.63 26.07
CA GLU A 209 -17.10 14.73 27.53
C GLU A 209 -16.50 13.43 28.11
N ILE A 210 -17.09 12.27 27.77
CA ILE A 210 -16.61 10.97 28.27
C ILE A 210 -15.18 10.69 27.81
N ASN A 211 -14.86 10.94 26.54
CA ASN A 211 -13.51 10.72 26.02
C ASN A 211 -12.49 11.66 26.67
N ASP A 212 -12.85 12.91 26.95
CA ASP A 212 -11.97 13.86 27.63
C ASP A 212 -11.66 13.42 29.06
N TYR A 213 -12.66 12.95 29.82
CA TYR A 213 -12.41 12.37 31.15
C TYR A 213 -11.49 11.15 31.09
N ILE A 214 -11.74 10.22 30.16
CA ILE A 214 -10.92 9.02 30.00
C ILE A 214 -9.47 9.40 29.67
N ASN A 215 -9.27 10.34 28.74
CA ASN A 215 -7.93 10.77 28.33
C ASN A 215 -7.17 11.44 29.48
N ILE A 216 -7.82 12.31 30.27
CA ILE A 216 -7.22 12.94 31.45
C ILE A 216 -6.80 11.88 32.49
N TRP A 217 -7.66 10.90 32.77
CA TRP A 217 -7.33 9.81 33.70
C TRP A 217 -6.15 8.96 33.23
N MET A 218 -6.08 8.64 31.93
CA MET A 218 -4.97 7.86 31.37
C MET A 218 -3.65 8.63 31.41
N VAL A 219 -3.65 9.94 31.15
CA VAL A 219 -2.47 10.81 31.29
C VAL A 219 -1.98 10.83 32.74
N ALA A 220 -2.89 10.92 33.71
CA ALA A 220 -2.53 10.89 35.13
C ALA A 220 -1.87 9.57 35.55
N LEU A 221 -2.31 8.43 35.00
CA LEU A 221 -1.69 7.12 35.24
C LEU A 221 -0.27 7.03 34.64
N CYS A 222 -0.05 7.61 33.46
CA CYS A 222 1.28 7.66 32.84
C CYS A 222 2.23 8.55 33.66
N TYR A 223 1.75 9.71 34.12
CA TYR A 223 2.54 10.57 35.00
C TYR A 223 2.92 9.86 36.31
N PHE A 224 1.99 9.11 36.90
CA PHE A 224 2.27 8.32 38.10
C PHE A 224 3.34 7.25 37.86
N GLU A 225 3.30 6.58 36.70
CA GLU A 225 4.31 5.61 36.29
C GLU A 225 5.71 6.22 36.23
N VAL A 226 5.86 7.37 35.56
CA VAL A 226 7.13 8.12 35.50
C VAL A 226 7.66 8.45 36.90
N VAL A 227 6.80 8.93 37.80
CA VAL A 227 7.19 9.26 39.19
C VAL A 227 7.69 8.02 39.94
N VAL A 228 6.98 6.90 39.84
CA VAL A 228 7.36 5.63 40.49
C VAL A 228 8.70 5.12 39.92
N SER A 229 8.91 5.24 38.62
CA SER A 229 10.13 4.86 37.91
C SER A 229 11.34 5.72 38.32
N ILE A 230 11.17 7.05 38.46
CA ILE A 230 12.22 7.97 38.94
C ILE A 230 12.61 7.64 40.39
N VAL A 231 11.63 7.42 41.26
CA VAL A 231 11.87 7.11 42.68
C VAL A 231 12.54 5.73 42.85
N GLY A 232 12.13 4.75 42.04
CA GLY A 232 12.67 3.38 42.08
C GLY A 232 14.14 3.30 41.62
N GLN A 233 14.44 3.84 40.44
CA GLN A 233 15.77 3.74 39.80
C GLN A 233 16.75 4.82 40.29
N GLY A 234 16.22 5.94 40.79
CA GLY A 234 17.00 7.12 41.14
C GLY A 234 17.32 8.00 39.93
N TRP A 235 17.46 9.30 40.19
CA TRP A 235 17.65 10.33 39.17
C TRP A 235 18.74 10.02 38.13
N PRO A 236 20.01 9.76 38.50
CA PRO A 236 21.06 9.59 37.49
C PRO A 236 20.90 8.34 36.63
N LEU A 237 20.26 7.29 37.14
CA LEU A 237 20.06 6.05 36.40
C LEU A 237 18.84 6.12 35.49
N TYR A 238 17.74 6.73 35.97
CA TYR A 238 16.55 6.96 35.17
C TYR A 238 16.90 7.74 33.89
N TRP A 239 17.62 8.85 34.02
CA TRP A 239 18.08 9.64 32.87
C TRP A 239 19.21 8.98 32.07
N ALA A 240 19.90 7.95 32.57
CA ALA A 240 20.90 7.21 31.80
C ALA A 240 20.26 6.26 30.79
N HIS A 241 19.07 5.73 31.08
CA HIS A 241 18.34 4.83 30.19
C HIS A 241 17.67 5.62 29.06
N ARG A 242 17.83 5.17 27.79
CA ARG A 242 17.30 5.92 26.64
C ARG A 242 15.77 5.94 26.56
N TRP A 243 15.12 4.83 26.93
CA TRP A 243 13.66 4.70 26.85
C TRP A 243 12.95 5.60 27.87
N ASN A 244 13.49 5.70 29.08
CA ASN A 244 12.97 6.58 30.13
C ASN A 244 13.12 8.09 29.81
N ARG A 245 13.86 8.47 28.75
CA ARG A 245 13.90 9.87 28.28
C ARG A 245 12.80 10.18 27.27
N VAL A 246 12.19 9.13 26.71
CA VAL A 246 11.10 9.23 25.73
C VAL A 246 9.75 9.25 26.45
N ASP A 247 9.63 8.48 27.54
CA ASP A 247 8.53 8.56 28.51
C ASP A 247 8.45 9.94 29.16
#